data_AF-A0A6N4TA60-F1
#
_entry.id   AF-A0A6N4TA60-F1
#
_cell.length_a   1.000
_cell.length_b   1.000
_cell.length_c   1.000
_cell.angle_alpha   90.00
_cell.angle_beta   90.00
_cell.angle_gamma   90.00
#
_symmetry.space_group_name_H-M   'P 1'
#
loop_
_entity.id
_entity.type
_entity.pdbx_description
1 polymer ?
#
loop_
_entity_poly.entity_id
_entity_poly.type
_entity_poly.pdbx_seq_one_letter_code
_entity_poly.pdbx_strand_id
1 'polypeptide(L)'
;MTQQDELITQLSRQNRLLKQVLTVAGAGLGIMLLTAAAYTENRGKFSEIDVERINIVTPEGKHEMVIANHLRLPEPVIDGKQSKRSGPQRPSMIFYNAQGDENGGFIFDGKLDDKGKPVAGMHFSMDRFGGDQQLSLGHYESGGSMESGLKIYDCGLQKDYDGLYQAYEKAPAGPERDALLQKWKDAGGQQTNRMFVGKTRGKSSAIIMADAKGKPRIMMLVTPEGQAMLNFLDDKGEVIQSFPQAEQGAVKAK
;
A
#
# COMPACT_ATOMS: atom_id res chain seq x y z
N MET A 1 -71.17 -55.50 5.29
CA MET A 1 -69.92 -55.57 4.51
C MET A 1 -69.18 -56.82 4.96
N THR A 2 -68.55 -57.55 4.05
CA THR A 2 -67.71 -58.70 4.43
C THR A 2 -66.41 -58.18 5.06
N GLN A 3 -65.78 -58.95 5.96
CA GLN A 3 -64.46 -58.62 6.54
C GLN A 3 -63.40 -58.33 5.45
N GLN A 4 -63.59 -58.93 4.28
CA GLN A 4 -62.79 -58.72 3.08
C GLN A 4 -62.99 -57.32 2.46
N ASP A 5 -64.22 -56.80 2.43
CA ASP A 5 -64.53 -55.45 1.92
C ASP A 5 -63.95 -54.34 2.81
N GLU A 6 -64.00 -54.54 4.13
CA GLU A 6 -63.39 -53.63 5.10
C GLU A 6 -61.87 -53.60 4.96
N LEU A 7 -61.25 -54.78 4.81
CA LEU A 7 -59.81 -54.92 4.57
C LEU A 7 -59.37 -54.25 3.26
N ILE A 8 -60.11 -54.44 2.16
CA ILE A 8 -59.83 -53.80 0.86
C ILE A 8 -59.96 -52.28 0.96
N THR A 9 -60.98 -51.79 1.68
CA THR A 9 -61.20 -50.35 1.90
C THR A 9 -60.07 -49.75 2.72
N GLN A 10 -59.64 -50.43 3.79
CA GLN A 10 -58.52 -50.00 4.62
C GLN A 10 -57.19 -49.98 3.85
N LEU A 11 -56.91 -51.03 3.07
CA LEU A 11 -55.71 -51.11 2.23
C LEU A 11 -55.71 -50.03 1.14
N SER A 12 -56.85 -49.74 0.52
CA SER A 12 -56.94 -48.67 -0.48
C SER A 12 -56.67 -47.29 0.12
N ARG A 13 -57.17 -47.03 1.34
CA ARG A 13 -56.93 -45.79 2.08
C ARG A 13 -55.46 -45.65 2.50
N GLN A 14 -54.85 -46.72 3.01
CA GLN A 14 -53.43 -46.74 3.36
C GLN A 14 -52.54 -46.56 2.12
N ASN A 15 -52.87 -47.18 1.00
CA ASN A 15 -52.14 -47.01 -0.26
C ASN A 15 -52.27 -45.57 -0.79
N ARG A 16 -53.45 -44.95 -0.66
CA ARG A 16 -53.63 -43.52 -1.00
C ARG A 16 -52.79 -42.61 -0.09
N LEU A 17 -52.77 -42.86 1.21
CA LEU A 17 -51.93 -42.11 2.16
C LEU A 17 -50.44 -42.31 1.88
N LEU A 18 -50.00 -43.54 1.60
CA LEU A 18 -48.62 -43.86 1.25
C LEU A 18 -48.19 -43.14 -0.03
N LYS A 19 -49.05 -43.13 -1.06
CA LYS A 19 -48.82 -42.37 -2.30
C LYS A 19 -48.67 -40.87 -2.01
N GLN A 20 -49.54 -40.29 -1.18
CA GLN A 20 -49.45 -38.88 -0.80
C GLN A 20 -48.16 -38.56 -0.04
N VAL A 21 -47.77 -39.38 0.93
CA VAL A 21 -46.52 -39.20 1.68
C VAL A 21 -45.31 -39.32 0.77
N LEU A 22 -45.28 -40.32 -0.12
CA LEU A 22 -44.20 -40.49 -1.09
C LEU A 22 -44.11 -39.32 -2.07
N THR A 23 -45.24 -38.79 -2.55
CA THR A 23 -45.26 -37.60 -3.41
C THR A 23 -44.75 -36.37 -2.67
N VAL A 24 -45.17 -36.13 -1.43
CA VAL A 24 -44.71 -34.98 -0.62
C VAL A 24 -43.24 -35.11 -0.27
N ALA A 25 -42.79 -36.29 0.17
CA ALA A 25 -41.39 -36.55 0.49
C ALA A 25 -40.50 -36.44 -0.75
N GLY A 26 -40.95 -36.98 -1.89
CA GLY A 26 -40.25 -36.87 -3.17
C GLY A 26 -40.17 -35.43 -3.68
N ALA A 27 -41.26 -34.65 -3.55
CA ALA A 27 -41.26 -33.23 -3.87
C ALA A 27 -40.32 -32.45 -2.94
N GLY A 28 -40.34 -32.73 -1.64
CA GLY A 28 -39.46 -32.11 -0.64
C GLY A 28 -37.97 -32.38 -0.91
N LEU A 29 -37.62 -33.64 -1.18
CA LEU A 29 -36.27 -34.05 -1.59
C LEU A 29 -35.87 -33.39 -2.91
N GLY A 30 -36.78 -33.31 -3.87
CA GLY A 30 -36.55 -32.62 -5.14
C GLY A 30 -36.22 -31.15 -4.94
N ILE A 31 -36.99 -30.44 -4.12
CA ILE A 31 -36.75 -29.02 -3.79
C ILE A 31 -35.41 -28.85 -3.05
N MET A 32 -35.10 -29.74 -2.11
CA MET A 32 -33.83 -29.69 -1.34
C MET A 32 -32.61 -29.93 -2.25
N LEU A 33 -32.69 -30.89 -3.17
CA LEU A 33 -31.62 -31.16 -4.13
C LEU A 33 -31.45 -30.01 -5.14
N LEU A 34 -32.55 -29.41 -5.61
CA LEU A 34 -32.50 -28.27 -6.53
C LEU A 34 -31.93 -27.01 -5.86
N THR A 35 -32.24 -26.77 -4.59
CA THR A 35 -31.67 -25.63 -3.83
C THR A 35 -30.20 -25.83 -3.50
N ALA A 36 -29.77 -27.05 -3.14
CA ALA A 36 -28.37 -27.38 -2.94
C ALA A 36 -27.56 -27.26 -4.25
N ALA A 37 -28.13 -27.69 -5.38
CA ALA A 37 -27.51 -27.56 -6.70
C ALA A 37 -27.48 -26.11 -7.21
N ALA A 38 -28.47 -25.29 -6.84
CA ALA A 38 -28.51 -23.86 -7.15
C ALA A 38 -27.58 -23.02 -6.25
N TYR A 39 -27.04 -23.61 -5.17
CA TYR A 39 -25.96 -23.00 -4.38
C TYR A 39 -24.62 -23.12 -5.12
N THR A 40 -24.57 -22.59 -6.33
CA THR A 40 -23.32 -22.38 -7.05
C THR A 40 -22.63 -21.18 -6.42
N GLU A 41 -21.39 -21.35 -5.95
CA GLU A 41 -20.56 -20.18 -5.65
C GLU A 41 -20.60 -19.25 -6.86
N ASN A 42 -20.93 -17.97 -6.65
CA ASN A 42 -20.94 -16.93 -7.69
C ASN A 42 -19.49 -16.61 -8.14
N ARG A 43 -18.80 -17.60 -8.69
CA ARG A 43 -17.45 -17.47 -9.23
C ARG A 43 -17.55 -17.23 -10.73
N GLY A 44 -17.38 -15.97 -11.13
CA GLY A 44 -17.15 -15.62 -12.53
C GLY A 44 -15.78 -16.09 -12.98
N LYS A 45 -15.69 -16.68 -14.18
CA LYS A 45 -14.43 -16.87 -14.89
C LYS A 45 -14.42 -15.93 -16.08
N PHE A 46 -13.36 -15.16 -16.22
CA PHE A 46 -13.19 -14.19 -17.29
C PHE A 46 -11.89 -14.50 -18.01
N SER A 47 -11.88 -14.35 -19.33
CA SER A 47 -10.63 -14.35 -20.10
C SER A 47 -9.89 -13.02 -19.93
N GLU A 48 -10.65 -11.92 -19.89
CA GLU A 48 -10.16 -10.55 -19.75
C GLU A 48 -11.22 -9.69 -19.07
N ILE A 49 -10.80 -8.63 -18.36
CA ILE A 49 -11.69 -7.64 -17.74
C ILE A 49 -11.18 -6.23 -18.03
N ASP A 50 -11.96 -5.46 -18.79
CA ASP A 50 -11.72 -4.03 -19.03
C ASP A 50 -12.55 -3.21 -18.05
N VAL A 51 -11.89 -2.66 -17.04
CA VAL A 51 -12.54 -1.88 -15.97
C VAL A 51 -11.66 -0.72 -15.54
N GLU A 52 -12.29 0.36 -15.08
CA GLU A 52 -11.57 1.52 -14.54
C GLU A 52 -11.07 1.27 -13.11
N ARG A 53 -11.76 0.39 -12.37
CA ARG A 53 -11.51 0.11 -10.95
C ARG A 53 -12.05 -1.27 -10.53
N ILE A 54 -11.31 -1.95 -9.66
CA ILE A 54 -11.72 -3.17 -8.94
C ILE A 54 -11.69 -2.85 -7.44
N ASN A 55 -12.79 -3.19 -6.75
CA ASN A 55 -12.89 -3.09 -5.29
C ASN A 55 -12.93 -4.50 -4.68
N ILE A 56 -12.05 -4.75 -3.72
CA ILE A 56 -12.16 -5.89 -2.81
C ILE A 56 -12.73 -5.35 -1.50
N VAL A 57 -13.88 -5.90 -1.08
CA VAL A 57 -14.64 -5.40 0.06
C VAL A 57 -15.05 -6.50 1.03
N THR A 58 -15.26 -6.13 2.28
CA THR A 58 -15.94 -6.97 3.28
C THR A 58 -17.44 -7.07 2.98
N PRO A 59 -18.20 -7.99 3.61
CA PRO A 59 -19.66 -8.06 3.48
C PRO A 59 -20.39 -6.76 3.83
N GLU A 60 -19.81 -5.96 4.73
CA GLU A 60 -20.33 -4.65 5.16
C GLU A 60 -19.98 -3.52 4.16
N GLY A 61 -19.19 -3.83 3.12
CA GLY A 61 -18.82 -2.89 2.07
C GLY A 61 -17.54 -2.08 2.34
N LYS A 62 -16.78 -2.41 3.40
CA LYS A 62 -15.49 -1.74 3.67
C LYS A 62 -14.44 -2.17 2.66
N HIS A 63 -13.61 -1.25 2.18
CA HIS A 63 -12.50 -1.57 1.28
C HIS A 63 -11.39 -2.33 2.03
N GLU A 64 -10.89 -3.40 1.43
CA GLU A 64 -9.68 -4.14 1.84
C GLU A 64 -8.55 -3.92 0.82
N MET A 65 -8.91 -3.79 -0.45
CA MET A 65 -8.00 -3.44 -1.54
C MET A 65 -8.74 -2.73 -2.67
N VAL A 66 -8.09 -1.75 -3.29
CA VAL A 66 -8.59 -1.05 -4.48
C VAL A 66 -7.52 -1.04 -5.56
N ILE A 67 -7.84 -1.56 -6.74
CA ILE A 67 -7.01 -1.44 -7.96
C ILE A 67 -7.71 -0.43 -8.86
N ALA A 68 -7.07 0.67 -9.22
CA ALA A 68 -7.71 1.72 -10.00
C ALA A 68 -6.76 2.43 -10.97
N ASN A 69 -7.32 2.94 -12.06
CA ASN A 69 -6.63 3.94 -12.88
C ASN A 69 -6.54 5.29 -12.15
N HIS A 70 -5.76 6.22 -12.71
CA HIS A 70 -5.55 7.56 -12.11
C HIS A 70 -6.81 8.45 -12.03
N LEU A 71 -7.92 8.07 -12.68
CA LEU A 71 -9.18 8.83 -12.66
C LEU A 71 -10.14 8.33 -11.57
N ARG A 72 -9.94 7.11 -11.07
CA ARG A 72 -10.87 6.43 -10.14
C ARG A 72 -10.26 6.04 -8.81
N LEU A 73 -9.02 6.41 -8.56
CA LEU A 73 -8.37 6.18 -7.27
C LEU A 73 -9.10 6.95 -6.16
N PRO A 74 -9.51 6.31 -5.05
CA PRO A 74 -10.14 7.00 -3.95
C PRO A 74 -9.14 7.87 -3.19
N GLU A 75 -9.69 8.89 -2.55
CA GLU A 75 -8.98 9.69 -1.55
C GLU A 75 -8.60 8.82 -0.34
N PRO A 76 -7.41 8.99 0.24
CA PRO A 76 -6.93 8.20 1.37
C PRO A 76 -7.84 8.37 2.60
N VAL A 77 -7.98 7.28 3.36
CA VAL A 77 -8.63 7.27 4.66
C VAL A 77 -7.56 7.11 5.73
N ILE A 78 -7.48 8.05 6.66
CA ILE A 78 -6.47 8.04 7.74
C ILE A 78 -7.15 8.38 9.05
N ASP A 79 -6.95 7.53 10.08
CA ASP A 79 -7.62 7.61 11.38
C ASP A 79 -9.15 7.79 11.24
N GLY A 80 -9.76 7.05 10.31
CA GLY A 80 -11.19 7.09 10.00
C GLY A 80 -11.66 8.33 9.24
N LYS A 81 -10.76 9.21 8.79
CA LYS A 81 -11.08 10.45 8.07
C LYS A 81 -10.56 10.43 6.65
N GLN A 82 -11.44 10.77 5.71
CA GLN A 82 -11.03 10.99 4.33
C GLN A 82 -10.19 12.28 4.23
N SER A 83 -9.01 12.16 3.64
CA SER A 83 -8.07 13.26 3.43
C SER A 83 -7.83 13.43 1.94
N LYS A 84 -7.47 14.64 1.48
CA LYS A 84 -7.09 14.81 0.07
C LYS A 84 -5.73 14.16 -0.19
N ARG A 85 -5.65 13.36 -1.25
CA ARG A 85 -4.39 12.79 -1.72
C ARG A 85 -3.48 13.93 -2.16
N SER A 86 -2.24 13.87 -1.69
CA SER A 86 -1.19 14.80 -2.10
C SER A 86 -0.57 14.36 -3.44
N GLY A 87 -0.23 15.33 -4.27
CA GLY A 87 0.40 15.09 -5.57
C GLY A 87 -0.58 14.60 -6.66
N PRO A 88 -0.06 14.23 -7.84
CA PRO A 88 -0.91 13.80 -8.94
C PRO A 88 -1.45 12.39 -8.70
N GLN A 89 -2.68 12.18 -9.13
CA GLN A 89 -3.32 10.87 -9.16
C GLN A 89 -2.61 9.96 -10.17
N ARG A 90 -2.48 8.69 -9.84
CA ARG A 90 -1.70 7.70 -10.60
C ARG A 90 -2.42 6.36 -10.61
N PRO A 91 -2.19 5.49 -11.61
CA PRO A 91 -2.59 4.10 -11.51
C PRO A 91 -2.02 3.47 -10.23
N SER A 92 -2.87 2.82 -9.44
CA SER A 92 -2.45 2.30 -8.14
C SER A 92 -3.24 1.08 -7.69
N MET A 93 -2.63 0.32 -6.80
CA MET A 93 -3.27 -0.71 -5.99
C MET A 93 -3.03 -0.38 -4.53
N ILE A 94 -4.09 -0.04 -3.80
CA ILE A 94 -4.06 0.46 -2.43
C ILE A 94 -4.65 -0.58 -1.49
N PHE A 95 -4.02 -0.79 -0.34
CA PHE A 95 -4.48 -1.69 0.71
C PHE A 95 -5.07 -0.90 1.86
N TYR A 96 -5.95 -1.55 2.60
CA TYR A 96 -6.57 -1.01 3.80
C TYR A 96 -6.33 -1.94 4.98
N ASN A 97 -6.28 -1.37 6.18
CA ASN A 97 -6.27 -2.15 7.42
C ASN A 97 -7.72 -2.48 7.86
N ALA A 98 -7.88 -3.32 8.88
CA ALA A 98 -9.20 -3.75 9.38
C ALA A 98 -10.09 -2.61 9.93
N GLN A 99 -9.51 -1.45 10.26
CA GLN A 99 -10.28 -0.25 10.63
C GLN A 99 -10.83 0.49 9.41
N GLY A 100 -10.27 0.24 8.24
CA GLY A 100 -10.61 0.89 6.97
C GLY A 100 -9.70 2.04 6.60
N ASP A 101 -8.53 2.17 7.24
CA ASP A 101 -7.52 3.17 6.86
C ASP A 101 -6.58 2.61 5.78
N GLU A 102 -6.16 3.47 4.85
CA GLU A 102 -5.13 3.17 3.85
C GLU A 102 -3.82 2.78 4.58
N ASN A 103 -3.20 1.66 4.17
CA ASN A 103 -1.98 1.14 4.81
C ASN A 103 -0.87 0.84 3.79
N GLY A 104 -0.76 1.70 2.79
CA GLY A 104 0.21 1.62 1.71
C GLY A 104 -0.33 0.98 0.44
N GLY A 105 0.58 0.73 -0.50
CA GLY A 105 0.20 0.19 -1.79
C GLY A 105 1.25 0.38 -2.86
N PHE A 106 0.83 0.10 -4.09
CA PHE A 106 1.63 0.24 -5.29
C PHE A 106 1.15 1.44 -6.10
N ILE A 107 2.10 2.27 -6.51
CA ILE A 107 1.87 3.41 -7.38
C ILE A 107 2.81 3.28 -8.57
N PHE A 108 2.26 3.42 -9.77
CA PHE A 108 3.02 3.41 -11.02
C PHE A 108 2.72 4.69 -11.79
N ASP A 109 3.75 5.25 -12.42
CA ASP A 109 3.61 6.43 -13.26
C ASP A 109 4.76 6.48 -14.28
N GLY A 110 4.51 7.15 -15.40
CA GLY A 110 5.45 7.23 -16.51
C GLY A 110 4.92 8.14 -17.60
N LYS A 111 5.69 9.19 -17.91
CA LYS A 111 5.44 10.06 -19.05
C LYS A 111 6.73 10.69 -19.55
N LEU A 112 6.65 11.36 -20.69
CA LEU A 112 7.68 12.30 -21.10
C LEU A 112 7.38 13.68 -20.49
N ASP A 113 8.43 14.40 -20.10
CA ASP A 113 8.32 15.83 -19.81
C ASP A 113 8.22 16.66 -21.10
N ASP A 114 8.03 17.98 -20.95
CA ASP A 114 7.91 18.92 -22.07
C ASP A 114 9.15 18.95 -22.98
N LYS A 115 10.27 18.37 -22.55
CA LYS A 115 11.53 18.26 -23.29
C LYS A 115 11.75 16.86 -23.86
N GLY A 116 10.75 15.98 -23.80
CA GLY A 116 10.83 14.61 -24.29
C GLY A 116 11.67 13.67 -23.41
N LYS A 117 12.01 14.07 -22.18
CA LYS A 117 12.76 13.20 -21.25
C LYS A 117 11.83 12.36 -20.41
N PRO A 118 12.19 11.10 -20.08
CA PRO A 118 11.41 10.27 -19.18
C PRO A 118 11.28 10.89 -17.79
N VAL A 119 10.03 10.87 -17.29
CA VAL A 119 9.67 11.08 -15.89
C VAL A 119 8.81 9.89 -15.50
N ALA A 120 9.37 9.00 -14.69
CA ALA A 120 8.74 7.75 -14.33
C ALA A 120 8.93 7.47 -12.84
N GLY A 121 7.97 6.73 -12.27
CA GLY A 121 7.96 6.41 -10.86
C GLY A 121 7.26 5.08 -10.61
N MET A 122 7.92 4.20 -9.88
CA MET A 122 7.30 3.08 -9.20
C MET A 122 7.53 3.27 -7.70
N HIS A 123 6.49 3.05 -6.92
CA HIS A 123 6.56 3.13 -5.48
C HIS A 123 5.70 2.05 -4.84
N PHE A 124 6.33 1.21 -4.05
CA PHE A 124 5.67 0.30 -3.13
C PHE A 124 5.90 0.82 -1.72
N SER A 125 4.84 1.17 -1.00
CA SER A 125 4.93 1.62 0.38
C SER A 125 4.24 0.69 1.36
N MET A 126 4.76 0.70 2.58
CA MET A 126 4.11 0.16 3.75
C MET A 126 4.00 1.26 4.80
N ASP A 127 2.76 1.57 5.16
CA ASP A 127 2.47 2.61 6.13
C ASP A 127 2.37 1.97 7.53
N ARG A 128 2.75 2.73 8.55
CA ARG A 128 2.52 2.30 9.94
C ARG A 128 1.04 2.45 10.31
N PHE A 129 0.59 1.70 11.31
CA PHE A 129 -0.74 1.91 11.86
C PHE A 129 -0.89 3.34 12.44
N GLY A 130 -1.89 4.09 11.97
CA GLY A 130 -2.15 5.47 12.41
C GLY A 130 -1.09 6.49 11.99
N GLY A 131 -0.38 6.24 10.89
CA GLY A 131 0.63 7.16 10.37
C GLY A 131 0.99 6.86 8.92
N ASP A 132 2.08 7.45 8.48
CA ASP A 132 2.53 7.41 7.10
C ASP A 132 3.62 6.33 6.87
N GLN A 133 4.17 6.31 5.68
CA GLN A 133 5.17 5.40 5.16
C GLN A 133 6.36 5.17 6.11
N GLN A 134 6.54 3.90 6.51
CA GLN A 134 7.69 3.42 7.30
C GLN A 134 8.73 2.72 6.42
N LEU A 135 8.29 2.10 5.33
CA LEU A 135 9.14 1.41 4.37
C LEU A 135 8.68 1.71 2.95
N SER A 136 9.63 1.86 2.03
CA SER A 136 9.30 1.86 0.60
C SER A 136 10.34 1.15 -0.25
N LEU A 137 9.89 0.52 -1.33
CA LEU A 137 10.72 0.10 -2.46
C LEU A 137 10.30 0.92 -3.67
N GLY A 138 11.24 1.62 -4.30
CA GLY A 138 10.89 2.48 -5.41
C GLY A 138 11.95 2.58 -6.49
N HIS A 139 11.50 3.05 -7.64
CA HIS A 139 12.32 3.44 -8.78
C HIS A 139 11.79 4.78 -9.29
N TYR A 140 12.65 5.78 -9.40
CA TYR A 140 12.28 7.14 -9.75
C TYR A 140 13.23 7.70 -10.80
N GLU A 141 12.67 8.13 -11.93
CA GLU A 141 13.39 8.76 -13.02
C GLU A 141 12.91 10.19 -13.20
N SER A 142 13.84 11.14 -13.23
CA SER A 142 13.54 12.53 -13.57
C SER A 142 14.81 13.27 -13.94
N GLY A 143 14.72 14.20 -14.89
CA GLY A 143 15.84 15.08 -15.25
C GLY A 143 17.08 14.34 -15.76
N GLY A 144 16.93 13.12 -16.30
CA GLY A 144 18.04 12.26 -16.75
C GLY A 144 18.79 11.55 -15.62
N SER A 145 18.28 11.60 -14.39
CA SER A 145 18.80 10.85 -13.24
C SER A 145 17.78 9.80 -12.80
N MET A 146 18.29 8.73 -12.18
CA MET A 146 17.48 7.62 -11.69
C MET A 146 17.89 7.31 -10.25
N GLU A 147 16.93 7.05 -9.38
CA GLU A 147 17.15 6.45 -8.06
C GLU A 147 16.33 5.18 -7.97
N SER A 148 16.89 4.11 -7.40
CA SER A 148 16.15 2.86 -7.25
C SER A 148 16.60 2.16 -5.99
N GLY A 149 15.69 1.78 -5.11
CA GLY A 149 16.08 1.11 -3.89
C GLY A 149 15.01 1.02 -2.83
N LEU A 150 15.40 0.34 -1.75
CA LEU A 150 14.68 0.26 -0.50
C LEU A 150 15.00 1.49 0.35
N LYS A 151 13.98 2.12 0.93
CA LYS A 151 14.08 3.15 1.95
C LYS A 151 13.35 2.69 3.21
N ILE A 152 13.97 2.94 4.34
CA ILE A 152 13.33 2.83 5.66
C ILE A 152 13.26 4.24 6.21
N TYR A 153 12.09 4.61 6.70
CA TYR A 153 11.80 5.92 7.23
C TYR A 153 11.58 5.86 8.74
N ASP A 154 11.50 7.03 9.35
CA ASP A 154 11.01 7.27 10.70
C ASP A 154 10.08 8.48 10.65
N CYS A 155 8.91 8.36 11.27
CA CYS A 155 7.87 9.39 11.30
C CYS A 155 7.03 9.25 12.59
N GLY A 156 6.38 10.33 13.01
CA GLY A 156 5.44 10.34 14.13
C GLY A 156 4.10 9.70 13.79
N LEU A 157 3.16 9.67 14.75
CA LEU A 157 1.75 9.39 14.43
C LEU A 157 1.10 10.66 13.90
N GLN A 158 0.21 10.49 12.92
CA GLN A 158 -0.44 11.63 12.27
C GLN A 158 -1.21 12.51 13.25
N LYS A 159 -1.96 11.90 14.17
CA LYS A 159 -2.65 12.59 15.26
C LYS A 159 -1.76 13.51 16.12
N ASP A 160 -0.45 13.24 16.21
CA ASP A 160 0.47 13.98 17.07
C ASP A 160 0.98 15.26 16.38
N TYR A 161 0.94 15.32 15.03
CA TYR A 161 1.46 16.45 14.27
C TYR A 161 0.42 17.19 13.41
N ASP A 162 -0.75 16.62 13.12
CA ASP A 162 -1.74 17.20 12.20
C ASP A 162 -2.20 18.60 12.61
N GLY A 163 -2.49 18.81 13.89
CA GLY A 163 -2.90 20.12 14.39
C GLY A 163 -1.79 21.18 14.24
N LEU A 164 -0.53 20.78 14.36
CA LEU A 164 0.62 21.67 14.19
C LEU A 164 0.78 22.07 12.72
N TYR A 165 0.60 21.13 11.80
CA TYR A 165 0.67 21.41 10.36
C TYR A 165 -0.46 22.34 9.91
N GLN A 166 -1.69 22.10 10.36
CA GLN A 166 -2.84 22.97 10.05
C GLN A 166 -2.65 24.40 10.58
N ALA A 167 -2.03 24.56 11.76
CA ALA A 167 -1.68 25.87 12.29
C ALA A 167 -0.57 26.53 11.45
N TYR A 168 0.46 25.77 11.07
CA TYR A 168 1.56 26.24 10.21
C TYR A 168 1.06 26.74 8.84
N GLU A 169 0.13 26.05 8.21
CA GLU A 169 -0.43 26.44 6.90
C GLU A 169 -1.23 27.75 6.95
N LYS A 170 -1.87 28.04 8.08
CA LYS A 170 -2.69 29.25 8.29
C LYS A 170 -1.87 30.44 8.79
N ALA A 171 -0.67 30.20 9.35
CA ALA A 171 0.15 31.24 9.92
C ALA A 171 0.79 32.12 8.83
N PRO A 172 0.82 33.47 9.01
CA PRO A 172 1.56 34.35 8.13
C PRO A 172 3.06 34.08 8.22
N ALA A 173 3.82 34.47 7.20
CA ALA A 173 5.28 34.34 7.24
C ALA A 173 5.87 35.12 8.43
N GLY A 174 6.71 34.46 9.23
CA GLY A 174 7.35 35.05 10.39
C GLY A 174 7.76 34.03 11.45
N PRO A 175 8.31 34.49 12.59
CA PRO A 175 8.89 33.62 13.62
C PRO A 175 7.90 32.60 14.22
N GLU A 176 6.62 32.95 14.30
CA GLU A 176 5.58 32.05 14.79
C GLU A 176 5.36 30.86 13.85
N ARG A 177 5.33 31.12 12.53
CA ARG A 177 5.22 30.07 11.52
C ARG A 177 6.44 29.15 11.53
N ASP A 178 7.64 29.71 11.71
CA ASP A 178 8.87 28.93 11.82
C ASP A 178 8.87 28.06 13.10
N ALA A 179 8.37 28.59 14.22
CA ALA A 179 8.22 27.84 15.46
C ALA A 179 7.19 26.71 15.34
N LEU A 180 6.07 26.93 14.63
CA LEU A 180 5.08 25.87 14.35
C LEU A 180 5.67 24.77 13.47
N LEU A 181 6.44 25.14 12.45
CA LEU A 181 7.16 24.18 11.60
C LEU A 181 8.15 23.36 12.42
N GLN A 182 8.88 23.99 13.34
CA GLN A 182 9.82 23.28 14.21
C GLN A 182 9.08 22.31 15.15
N LYS A 183 8.00 22.74 15.79
CA LYS A 183 7.16 21.85 16.62
C LYS A 183 6.61 20.67 15.81
N TRP A 184 6.18 20.90 14.57
CA TRP A 184 5.71 19.84 13.68
C TRP A 184 6.82 18.81 13.38
N LYS A 185 8.05 19.27 13.13
CA LYS A 185 9.21 18.39 12.96
C LYS A 185 9.52 17.61 14.23
N ASP A 186 9.51 18.27 15.38
CA ASP A 186 9.79 17.66 16.68
C ASP A 186 8.73 16.61 17.08
N ALA A 187 7.48 16.81 16.64
CA ALA A 187 6.39 15.83 16.75
C ALA A 187 6.49 14.67 15.74
N GLY A 188 7.53 14.63 14.90
CA GLY A 188 7.76 13.58 13.91
C GLY A 188 6.96 13.75 12.61
N GLY A 189 6.39 14.94 12.36
CA GLY A 189 5.66 15.20 11.12
C GLY A 189 6.53 15.11 9.87
N GLN A 190 7.83 15.38 10.01
CA GLN A 190 8.78 15.18 8.91
C GLN A 190 9.20 13.71 8.83
N GLN A 191 8.84 13.07 7.72
CA GLN A 191 9.37 11.76 7.38
C GLN A 191 10.89 11.83 7.20
N THR A 192 11.60 11.00 7.97
CA THR A 192 13.06 11.02 8.07
C THR A 192 13.65 9.73 7.52
N ASN A 193 14.50 9.81 6.50
CA ASN A 193 15.18 8.62 5.95
C ASN A 193 16.17 8.06 6.98
N ARG A 194 16.02 6.78 7.33
CA ARG A 194 16.90 6.04 8.26
C ARG A 194 17.88 5.12 7.56
N MET A 195 17.43 4.51 6.47
CA MET A 195 18.23 3.60 5.67
C MET A 195 17.86 3.80 4.20
N PHE A 196 18.87 3.73 3.34
CA PHE A 196 18.71 3.52 1.91
C PHE A 196 19.57 2.36 1.47
N VAL A 197 19.04 1.47 0.62
CA VAL A 197 19.77 0.41 -0.06
C VAL A 197 19.37 0.42 -1.53
N GLY A 198 20.31 0.75 -2.42
CA GLY A 198 20.04 0.75 -3.86
C GLY A 198 20.97 1.62 -4.69
N LYS A 199 20.53 2.01 -5.88
CA LYS A 199 21.24 2.88 -6.81
C LYS A 199 20.83 4.34 -6.59
N THR A 200 21.81 5.18 -6.30
CA THR A 200 21.62 6.62 -6.10
C THR A 200 21.47 7.37 -7.43
N ARG A 201 21.01 8.62 -7.36
CA ARG A 201 21.01 9.55 -8.52
C ARG A 201 22.40 9.77 -9.12
N GLY A 202 23.45 9.69 -8.30
CA GLY A 202 24.85 9.72 -8.72
C GLY A 202 25.32 8.43 -9.39
N LYS A 203 24.41 7.48 -9.65
CA LYS A 203 24.64 6.17 -10.28
C LYS A 203 25.45 5.18 -9.44
N SER A 204 25.91 5.55 -8.24
CA SER A 204 26.57 4.64 -7.30
C SER A 204 25.56 3.66 -6.68
N SER A 205 25.98 2.41 -6.49
CA SER A 205 25.32 1.47 -5.58
C SER A 205 25.65 1.86 -4.14
N ALA A 206 24.65 1.92 -3.27
CA ALA A 206 24.83 2.46 -1.92
C ALA A 206 24.01 1.73 -0.85
N ILE A 207 24.58 1.63 0.34
CA ILE A 207 23.87 1.49 1.62
C ILE A 207 24.17 2.75 2.43
N ILE A 208 23.14 3.50 2.83
CA ILE A 208 23.29 4.73 3.59
C ILE A 208 22.45 4.62 4.86
N MET A 209 23.10 4.73 6.01
CA MET A 209 22.47 4.74 7.34
C MET A 209 22.54 6.15 7.93
N ALA A 210 21.41 6.62 8.41
CA ALA A 210 21.27 7.94 9.02
C ALA A 210 20.86 7.86 10.49
N ASP A 211 21.09 8.95 11.22
CA ASP A 211 20.67 9.13 12.62
C ASP A 211 19.19 9.53 12.76
N ALA A 212 18.76 9.87 13.99
CA ALA A 212 17.37 10.29 14.32
C ALA A 212 16.93 11.55 13.59
N LYS A 213 17.88 12.36 13.10
CA LYS A 213 17.63 13.59 12.38
C LYS A 213 17.78 13.41 10.86
N GLY A 214 17.96 12.18 10.38
CA GLY A 214 18.15 11.87 8.98
C GLY A 214 19.53 12.24 8.43
N LYS A 215 20.49 12.54 9.30
CA LYS A 215 21.87 12.83 8.90
C LYS A 215 22.63 11.53 8.66
N PRO A 216 23.22 11.30 7.49
CA PRO A 216 24.06 10.13 7.25
C PRO A 216 25.19 10.02 8.26
N ARG A 217 25.42 8.79 8.76
CA ARG A 217 26.50 8.43 9.68
C ARG A 217 27.41 7.35 9.11
N ILE A 218 26.84 6.49 8.25
CA ILE A 218 27.57 5.42 7.57
C ILE A 218 27.11 5.38 6.12
N MET A 219 28.07 5.35 5.20
CA MET A 219 27.83 5.20 3.77
C MET A 219 28.73 4.11 3.20
N MET A 220 28.15 3.04 2.69
CA MET A 220 28.84 2.02 1.91
C MET A 220 28.49 2.22 0.44
N LEU A 221 29.49 2.43 -0.41
CA LEU A 221 29.32 2.93 -1.77
C LEU A 221 30.18 2.13 -2.75
N VAL A 222 29.66 1.91 -3.96
CA VAL A 222 30.45 1.52 -5.14
C VAL A 222 30.12 2.49 -6.26
N THR A 223 31.12 3.24 -6.73
CA THR A 223 30.93 4.23 -7.81
C THR A 223 30.72 3.54 -9.17
N PRO A 224 30.22 4.26 -10.19
CA PRO A 224 30.11 3.72 -11.55
C PRO A 224 31.43 3.19 -12.13
N GLU A 225 32.56 3.74 -11.69
CA GLU A 225 33.92 3.36 -12.07
C GLU A 225 34.42 2.14 -11.29
N GLY A 226 33.63 1.63 -10.34
CA GLY A 226 33.96 0.43 -9.54
C GLY A 226 34.70 0.73 -8.23
N GLN A 227 34.89 2.00 -7.85
CA GLN A 227 35.56 2.33 -6.60
C GLN A 227 34.66 2.01 -5.41
N ALA A 228 35.09 1.08 -4.54
CA ALA A 228 34.39 0.72 -3.32
C ALA A 228 34.84 1.60 -2.14
N MET A 229 33.90 2.04 -1.31
CA MET A 229 34.15 2.89 -0.13
C MET A 229 33.18 2.55 1.01
N LEU A 230 33.67 2.59 2.26
CA LEU A 230 32.85 2.61 3.47
C LEU A 230 33.28 3.82 4.31
N ASN A 231 32.41 4.84 4.37
CA ASN A 231 32.65 6.09 5.06
C ASN A 231 31.86 6.15 6.37
N PHE A 232 32.51 6.60 7.44
CA PHE A 232 31.91 7.00 8.70
C PHE A 232 31.93 8.53 8.79
N LEU A 233 30.79 9.14 9.11
CA LEU A 233 30.60 10.58 9.10
C LEU A 233 30.26 11.12 10.50
N ASP A 234 30.80 12.29 10.85
CA ASP A 234 30.47 13.01 12.07
C ASP A 234 29.13 13.75 11.99
N ASP A 235 28.78 14.50 13.04
CA ASP A 235 27.51 15.22 13.14
C ASP A 235 27.30 16.37 12.13
N LYS A 236 28.38 16.83 11.52
CA LYS A 236 28.43 17.83 10.45
C LYS A 236 28.44 17.22 9.05
N GLY A 237 28.66 15.91 8.95
CA GLY A 237 28.73 15.18 7.68
C GLY A 237 30.16 15.09 7.12
N GLU A 238 31.18 15.38 7.95
CA GLU A 238 32.58 15.22 7.59
C GLU A 238 33.01 13.76 7.77
N VAL A 239 33.80 13.23 6.83
CA VAL A 239 34.30 11.85 6.90
C VAL A 239 35.37 11.75 7.97
N ILE A 240 35.08 11.03 9.05
CA ILE A 240 36.04 10.77 10.14
C ILE A 240 36.86 9.50 9.88
N GLN A 241 36.34 8.57 9.07
CA GLN A 241 37.04 7.35 8.69
C GLN A 241 36.51 6.80 7.36
N SER A 242 37.39 6.24 6.54
CA SER A 242 37.05 5.62 5.26
C SER A 242 37.80 4.30 5.07
N PHE A 243 37.15 3.32 4.43
CA PHE A 243 37.76 2.06 4.00
C PHE A 243 37.50 1.83 2.50
N PRO A 244 38.52 1.59 1.67
CA PRO A 244 39.94 1.73 1.99
C PRO A 244 40.25 3.16 2.44
N GLN A 245 41.34 3.34 3.19
CA GLN A 245 41.73 4.66 3.67
C GLN A 245 41.85 5.58 2.45
N ALA A 246 41.07 6.67 2.42
CA ALA A 246 41.15 7.66 1.36
C ALA A 246 42.61 8.13 1.28
N GLU A 247 43.28 7.91 0.15
CA GLU A 247 44.65 8.37 -0.02
C GLU A 247 44.67 9.88 0.19
N GLN A 248 45.25 10.32 1.30
CA GLN A 248 45.62 11.71 1.49
C GLN A 248 46.79 12.01 0.55
N GLY A 249 46.50 12.23 -0.74
CA GLY A 249 47.50 12.70 -1.69
C GLY A 249 47.48 12.03 -3.06
N ALA A 250 46.49 12.33 -3.88
CA ALA A 250 46.61 12.22 -5.33
C ALA A 250 45.99 13.44 -6.04
N VAL A 251 46.31 14.63 -5.54
CA VAL A 251 46.38 15.85 -6.38
C VAL A 251 47.83 16.33 -6.33
N LYS A 252 48.71 15.56 -6.98
CA LYS A 252 50.01 16.05 -7.42
C LYS A 252 50.20 15.68 -8.89
N ALA A 253 50.52 16.72 -9.65
CA ALA A 253 50.91 16.77 -11.07
C ALA A 253 49.75 16.55 -12.05
N LYS A 254 49.61 17.35 -13.12
CA LYS A 254 50.61 18.16 -13.82
C LYS A 254 49.91 19.24 -14.64
#